data_AF-A0A7L7IKQ5-F1
#
_entry.id   AF-A0A7L7IKQ5-F1
#
_cell.length_a   1.000
_cell.length_b   1.000
_cell.length_c   1.000
_cell.angle_alpha   90.00
_cell.angle_beta   90.00
_cell.angle_gamma   90.00
#
_symmetry.space_group_name_H-M   'P 1'
#
loop_
_entity.id
_entity.type
_entity.pdbx_description
1 polymer ?
#
loop_
_entity_poly.entity_id
_entity_poly.type
_entity_poly.pdbx_seq_one_letter_code
_entity_poly.pdbx_strand_id
1 'polypeptide(L)'
;MLKTYAVSTSAAMKRLNNVFLKKGQKVHKIRDKRAQVVLGKYCIKDVETGDIISFSSQLTDWLKEEWLLGHEEFVTDENINMDGYQQCTGQ
;
A
#
# COMPACT_ATOMS: atom_id res chain seq x y z
N MET A 1 13.36 -4.94 23.18
CA MET A 1 12.79 -3.96 22.23
C MET A 1 12.07 -4.75 21.16
N LEU A 2 10.75 -4.62 21.07
CA LEU A 2 9.95 -5.10 19.94
C LEU A 2 10.48 -4.40 18.69
N LYS A 3 10.80 -5.16 17.63
CA LYS A 3 11.45 -4.62 16.44
C LYS A 3 10.36 -4.26 15.45
N THR A 4 10.10 -2.97 15.28
CA THR A 4 9.13 -2.50 14.30
C THR A 4 9.77 -2.51 12.91
N TYR A 5 9.13 -3.21 11.96
CA TYR A 5 9.65 -3.39 10.61
C TYR A 5 8.92 -2.48 9.62
N ALA A 6 9.67 -1.58 8.98
CA ALA A 6 9.12 -0.66 7.99
C ALA A 6 9.04 -1.32 6.61
N VAL A 7 7.83 -1.31 6.02
CA VAL A 7 7.57 -1.73 4.64
C VAL A 7 7.45 -0.49 3.77
N SER A 8 8.26 -0.40 2.72
CA SER A 8 8.18 0.73 1.79
C SER A 8 6.85 0.72 1.02
N THR A 9 6.39 1.89 0.60
CA THR A 9 5.19 2.03 -0.24
C THR A 9 5.24 1.13 -1.48
N SER A 10 6.38 1.05 -2.17
CA SER A 10 6.56 0.19 -3.34
C SER A 10 6.42 -1.31 -3.02
N ALA A 11 7.00 -1.75 -1.90
CA ALA A 11 6.86 -3.14 -1.45
C ALA A 11 5.42 -3.47 -1.05
N ALA A 12 4.76 -2.55 -0.32
CA ALA A 12 3.35 -2.64 0.05
C ALA A 12 2.44 -2.77 -1.18
N MET A 13 2.60 -1.91 -2.19
CA MET A 13 1.85 -1.99 -3.44
C MET A 13 2.11 -3.29 -4.19
N LYS A 14 3.36 -3.78 -4.21
CA LYS A 14 3.70 -5.06 -4.86
C LYS A 14 2.99 -6.23 -4.17
N ARG A 15 3.01 -6.28 -2.82
CA ARG A 15 2.30 -7.32 -2.04
C ARG A 15 0.79 -7.30 -2.34
N LEU A 16 0.16 -6.13 -2.30
CA LEU A 16 -1.27 -5.98 -2.61
C LEU A 16 -1.60 -6.40 -4.04
N ASN A 17 -0.81 -5.93 -5.02
CA ASN A 17 -1.04 -6.27 -6.42
C ASN A 17 -0.90 -7.77 -6.70
N ASN A 18 0.00 -8.48 -6.03
CA ASN A 18 0.09 -9.94 -6.18
C ASN A 18 -1.19 -10.67 -5.76
N VAL A 19 -1.96 -10.11 -4.83
CA VAL A 19 -3.23 -10.68 -4.38
C VAL A 19 -4.39 -10.20 -5.23
N PHE A 20 -4.51 -8.88 -5.43
CA PHE A 20 -5.62 -8.28 -6.16
C PHE A 20 -5.63 -8.63 -7.65
N LEU A 21 -4.48 -8.86 -8.28
CA LEU A 21 -4.44 -9.32 -9.68
C LEU A 21 -5.15 -10.66 -9.86
N LYS A 22 -5.16 -11.54 -8.84
CA LYS A 22 -5.91 -12.81 -8.87
C LYS A 22 -7.43 -12.58 -8.86
N LYS A 23 -7.88 -11.41 -8.43
CA LYS A 23 -9.27 -10.96 -8.37
C LYS A 23 -9.65 -10.06 -9.55
N GLY A 24 -8.77 -9.90 -10.54
CA GLY A 24 -8.97 -8.95 -11.65
C GLY A 24 -8.81 -7.48 -11.25
N GLN A 25 -8.10 -7.19 -10.15
CA GLN A 25 -7.98 -5.86 -9.58
C GLN A 25 -6.52 -5.41 -9.44
N LYS A 26 -6.28 -4.09 -9.35
CA LYS A 26 -4.93 -3.54 -9.19
C LYS A 26 -4.92 -2.25 -8.39
N VAL A 27 -3.93 -2.10 -7.51
CA VAL A 27 -3.63 -0.88 -6.76
C VAL A 27 -2.83 0.10 -7.61
N HIS A 28 -3.29 1.35 -7.63
CA HIS A 28 -2.67 2.48 -8.31
C HIS A 28 -2.50 3.67 -7.37
N LYS A 29 -1.41 4.43 -7.57
CA LYS A 29 -1.22 5.75 -6.95
C LYS A 29 -1.96 6.80 -7.79
N ILE A 30 -2.85 7.56 -7.16
CA ILE A 30 -3.52 8.69 -7.79
C ILE A 30 -2.47 9.80 -7.99
N ARG A 31 -2.28 10.28 -9.21
CA ARG A 31 -1.26 11.31 -9.51
C ARG A 31 -1.82 12.73 -9.42
N ASP A 32 -3.11 12.89 -9.63
CA ASP A 32 -3.77 14.20 -9.57
C ASP A 32 -3.87 14.68 -8.12
N LYS A 33 -3.22 15.81 -7.81
CA LYS A 33 -3.20 16.37 -6.45
C LYS A 33 -4.57 16.82 -5.96
N ARG A 34 -5.45 17.30 -6.85
CA ARG A 34 -6.82 17.71 -6.48
C ARG A 34 -7.65 16.48 -6.16
N ALA A 35 -7.54 15.44 -6.98
CA ALA A 35 -8.19 14.17 -6.70
C ALA A 35 -7.71 13.55 -5.38
N GLN A 36 -6.41 13.69 -5.06
CA GLN A 36 -5.87 13.18 -3.79
C GLN A 36 -6.49 13.81 -2.54
N VAL A 37 -6.95 15.07 -2.60
CA VAL A 37 -7.61 15.74 -1.47
C VAL A 37 -8.94 15.07 -1.12
N VAL A 38 -9.65 14.56 -2.14
CA VAL A 38 -10.99 13.99 -1.98
C VAL A 38 -10.95 12.48 -1.83
N LEU A 39 -10.13 11.80 -2.64
CA LEU A 39 -10.09 10.34 -2.75
C LEU A 39 -8.87 9.71 -2.04
N GLY A 40 -7.93 10.51 -1.56
CA GLY A 40 -6.67 10.01 -1.00
C GLY A 40 -5.62 9.64 -2.06
N LYS A 41 -4.55 8.98 -1.63
CA LYS A 41 -3.34 8.76 -2.44
C LYS A 41 -3.43 7.53 -3.35
N TYR A 42 -4.25 6.55 -3.00
CA TYR A 42 -4.27 5.24 -3.64
C TYR A 42 -5.69 4.85 -4.01
N CYS A 43 -5.81 4.05 -5.07
CA CYS A 43 -7.08 3.44 -5.48
C CYS A 43 -6.86 2.01 -5.94
N ILE A 44 -7.89 1.17 -5.78
CA ILE A 44 -8.02 -0.13 -6.40
C ILE A 44 -8.90 0.05 -7.63
N LYS A 45 -8.42 -0.45 -8.77
CA LYS A 45 -9.17 -0.47 -10.01
C LYS A 45 -9.46 -1.88 -10.46
N ASP A 46 -10.62 -2.06 -11.05
CA ASP A 46 -10.89 -3.22 -11.89
C ASP A 46 -10.01 -3.16 -13.14
N VAL A 47 -9.38 -4.28 -13.51
CA VAL A 47 -8.41 -4.33 -14.62
C VAL A 47 -9.11 -4.34 -15.98
N GLU A 48 -10.34 -4.86 -16.07
CA GLU A 48 -11.07 -4.97 -17.34
C GLU A 48 -11.80 -3.67 -17.68
N THR A 49 -12.51 -3.10 -16.72
CA THR A 49 -13.35 -1.89 -16.89
C THR A 49 -12.58 -0.61 -16.61
N GLY A 50 -11.54 -0.66 -15.79
CA GLY A 50 -10.79 0.52 -15.33
C GLY A 50 -11.49 1.32 -14.22
N ASP A 51 -12.64 0.83 -13.74
CA ASP A 51 -13.43 1.48 -12.71
C ASP A 51 -12.73 1.46 -11.35
N ILE A 52 -12.95 2.52 -10.57
CA ILE A 52 -12.43 2.61 -9.19
C ILE A 52 -13.38 1.83 -8.29
N ILE A 53 -12.84 0.78 -7.67
CA ILE A 53 -13.57 -0.06 -6.71
C ILE A 53 -13.47 0.52 -5.31
N SER A 54 -12.28 1.02 -4.96
CA SER A 54 -11.98 1.54 -3.63
C SER A 54 -10.84 2.56 -3.68
N PHE A 55 -10.77 3.44 -2.70
CA PHE A 55 -9.73 4.44 -2.58
C PHE A 55 -9.37 4.67 -1.12
N SER A 56 -8.11 5.03 -0.86
CA SER A 56 -7.61 5.29 0.48
C SER A 56 -6.40 6.21 0.46
N SER A 57 -6.20 6.92 1.57
CA SER A 57 -4.99 7.71 1.82
C SER A 57 -3.79 6.85 2.19
N GLN A 58 -4.01 5.61 2.64
CA GLN A 58 -2.96 4.71 3.14
C GLN A 58 -3.15 3.28 2.60
N LEU A 59 -2.06 2.52 2.48
CA LEU A 59 -2.09 1.12 2.05
C LEU A 59 -2.24 0.13 3.21
N THR A 60 -2.02 0.60 4.45
CA THR A 60 -1.94 -0.23 5.65
C THR A 60 -3.21 -1.04 5.88
N ASP A 61 -4.38 -0.46 5.67
CA ASP A 61 -5.66 -1.12 5.93
C ASP A 61 -5.87 -2.31 4.99
N TRP A 62 -5.69 -2.11 3.69
CA TRP A 62 -5.79 -3.20 2.70
C TRP A 62 -4.75 -4.31 2.95
N LEU A 63 -3.56 -3.95 3.42
CA LEU A 63 -2.55 -4.94 3.76
C LEU A 63 -2.93 -5.75 4.99
N LYS A 64 -3.55 -5.14 6.01
CA LYS A 64 -4.04 -5.86 7.19
C LYS A 64 -5.21 -6.77 6.85
N GLU A 65 -6.15 -6.29 6.03
CA GLU A 65 -7.32 -7.05 5.58
C GLU A 65 -6.90 -8.31 4.82
N GLU A 66 -5.88 -8.23 3.96
CA GLU A 66 -5.34 -9.38 3.22
C GLU A 66 -4.24 -10.13 3.97
N TRP A 67 -4.01 -9.83 5.26
CA TRP A 67 -3.00 -10.48 6.13
C TRP A 67 -1.57 -10.42 5.55
N LEU A 68 -1.25 -9.33 4.85
CA LEU A 68 0.03 -9.06 4.16
C LEU A 68 1.01 -8.22 4.99
N LEU A 69 0.62 -7.82 6.19
CA LEU A 69 1.49 -7.19 7.20
C LEU A 69 1.62 -8.12 8.39
N GLY A 70 2.86 -8.35 8.83
CA GLY A 70 3.14 -8.91 10.14
C GLY A 70 2.65 -7.99 11.26
N HIS A 71 2.45 -8.55 12.46
CA HIS A 71 1.95 -7.82 13.63
C HIS A 71 2.81 -6.60 14.03
N GLU A 72 4.10 -6.62 13.69
CA GLU A 72 5.06 -5.54 13.96
C GLU A 72 5.44 -4.73 12.69
N GLU A 73 4.78 -4.98 11.55
CA GLU A 73 5.04 -4.26 10.30
C GLU A 73 4.11 -3.04 10.12
N PHE A 74 4.66 -1.95 9.56
CA PHE A 74 3.90 -0.77 9.16
C PHE A 74 4.40 -0.22 7.83
N VAL A 75 3.52 0.50 7.10
CA VAL A 75 3.90 1.12 5.84
C VAL A 75 4.47 2.51 6.09
N THR A 76 5.67 2.78 5.58
CA THR A 76 6.24 4.13 5.59
C THR A 76 5.90 4.88 4.31
N ASP A 77 5.45 6.13 4.47
CA ASP A 77 5.40 7.10 3.38
C ASP A 77 6.85 7.43 2.98
N GLU A 78 7.13 7.57 1.68
CA GLU A 78 8.49 7.72 1.11
C GLU A 78 9.26 8.97 1.61
N ASN A 79 8.67 9.80 2.47
CA ASN A 79 9.26 11.03 3.03
C ASN A 79 9.61 10.97 4.53
N ILE A 80 9.41 9.82 5.20
CA ILE A 80 9.80 9.70 6.61
C ILE A 80 11.28 9.29 6.68
N ASN A 81 12.10 10.15 7.29
CA ASN A 81 13.51 9.86 7.56
C ASN A 81 13.59 8.58 8.41
N MET A 82 14.15 7.50 7.87
CA MET A 82 14.16 6.17 8.49
C MET A 82 15.33 5.97 9.47
N ASP A 83 15.75 7.05 10.12
CA ASP A 83 16.78 7.00 11.17
C ASP A 83 16.21 6.22 12.37
N GLY A 84 16.64 4.95 12.51
CA GLY A 84 16.25 4.06 13.59
C GLY A 84 15.37 2.85 13.22
N TYR A 85 14.94 2.69 11.97
CA TYR A 85 14.12 1.54 11.54
C TYR A 85 14.86 0.60 10.59
N GLN A 86 14.72 -0.71 10.82
CA GLN A 86 15.31 -1.72 9.93
C GLN A 86 14.40 -1.93 8.71
N GLN A 87 14.92 -1.68 7.51
CA GLN A 87 14.20 -1.93 6.25
C GLN A 87 14.00 -3.44 6.05
N CYS A 88 12.76 -3.86 5.77
CA CYS A 88 12.48 -5.20 5.30
C CYS A 88 12.93 -5.37 3.84
N THR A 89 14.13 -5.87 3.62
CA THR A 89 14.59 -6.36 2.31
C THR A 89 14.05 -7.78 2.11
N GLY A 90 12.82 -7.90 1.60
CA GLY A 90 12.24 -9.21 1.29
C GLY A 90 13.09 -9.99 0.28
N GLN A 91 13.41 -11.24 0.60
CA GLN A 91 13.96 -12.26 -0.31
C GLN A 91 12.91 -12.72 -1.33
#